data_AF-A0A3A0DRF8-F1
#
_entry.id   AF-A0A3A0DRF8-F1
#
_cell.length_a   1.000
_cell.length_b   1.000
_cell.length_c   1.000
_cell.angle_alpha   90.00
_cell.angle_beta   90.00
_cell.angle_gamma   90.00
#
_symmetry.space_group_name_H-M   'P 1'
#
loop_
_entity.id
_entity.type
_entity.pdbx_description
1 polymer ?
#
loop_
_entity_poly.entity_id
_entity_poly.type
_entity_poly.pdbx_seq_one_letter_code
_entity_poly.pdbx_strand_id
1 'polypeptide(L)'
;MRRGEIVLAVLPFTDLSGQKHRPALIVSSDSRIGDDVLVAFVTSYHGQVVFSTEVLLLDSDADFSQTRLKRSSVIKAVLFWEKLEHCLSISCSKSISVCA
;
A
#
# COMPACT_ATOMS: atom_id res chain seq x y z
N MET A 1 -11.25 -4.11 -4.79
CA MET A 1 -9.97 -3.37 -4.79
C MET A 1 -10.08 -2.24 -5.78
N ARG A 2 -10.06 -1.01 -5.27
CA ARG A 2 -10.13 0.21 -6.08
C ARG A 2 -8.83 0.99 -5.97
N ARG A 3 -8.51 1.78 -6.99
CA ARG A 3 -7.38 2.72 -6.95
C ARG A 3 -7.53 3.64 -5.73
N GLY A 4 -6.42 3.87 -5.03
CA GLY A 4 -6.38 4.72 -3.82
C GLY A 4 -6.71 3.99 -2.52
N GLU A 5 -7.13 2.72 -2.58
CA GLU A 5 -7.38 1.92 -1.39
C GLU A 5 -6.07 1.33 -0.82
N ILE A 6 -5.93 1.42 0.51
CA ILE A 6 -4.83 0.77 1.24
C ILE A 6 -5.28 -0.62 1.66
N VAL A 7 -4.52 -1.63 1.25
CA VAL A 7 -4.76 -3.04 1.56
C VAL A 7 -3.58 -3.65 2.32
N LEU A 8 -3.84 -4.72 3.06
CA LEU A 8 -2.79 -5.50 3.71
C LEU A 8 -2.34 -6.61 2.75
N ALA A 9 -1.16 -6.44 2.16
CA ALA A 9 -0.50 -7.48 1.38
C ALA A 9 0.24 -8.43 2.32
N VAL A 10 0.04 -9.73 2.12
CA VAL A 10 0.76 -10.78 2.86
C VAL A 10 1.93 -11.22 2.00
N LEU A 11 3.15 -10.87 2.42
CA LEU A 11 4.35 -11.31 1.71
C LEU A 11 5.13 -12.31 2.56
N PRO A 12 5.59 -13.43 1.97
CA PRO A 12 6.55 -14.29 2.65
C PRO A 12 7.84 -13.51 2.88
N PHE A 13 8.53 -13.82 3.98
CA PHE A 13 9.90 -13.35 4.14
C PHE A 13 10.81 -14.01 3.11
N THR A 14 11.92 -13.34 2.77
CA THR A 14 12.93 -13.87 1.85
C THR A 14 13.53 -15.19 2.37
N ASP A 15 13.52 -15.41 3.68
CA ASP A 15 13.99 -16.62 4.35
C ASP A 15 12.89 -17.68 4.57
N LEU A 16 11.67 -17.45 4.07
CA LEU A 16 10.49 -18.30 4.25
C LEU A 16 10.12 -18.62 5.71
N SER A 17 10.70 -17.90 6.69
CA SER A 17 10.48 -18.15 8.13
C SER A 17 9.08 -17.79 8.61
N GLY A 18 8.31 -17.08 7.79
CA GLY A 18 6.96 -16.63 8.10
C GLY A 18 6.43 -15.66 7.06
N GLN A 19 5.36 -14.96 7.42
CA GLN A 19 4.67 -13.99 6.58
C GLN A 19 4.61 -12.63 7.27
N LYS A 20 4.82 -11.57 6.51
CA LYS A 20 4.71 -10.19 6.99
C LYS A 20 3.55 -9.50 6.30
N HIS A 21 2.60 -9.04 7.10
CA HIS A 21 1.55 -8.15 6.62
C HIS A 21 2.14 -6.76 6.44
N ARG A 22 2.11 -6.25 5.20
CA ARG A 22 2.55 -4.90 4.87
C ARG A 22 1.39 -4.12 4.25
N PRO A 23 1.11 -2.92 4.74
CA PRO A 23 0.17 -2.05 4.05
C PRO A 23 0.72 -1.69 2.66
N ALA A 24 -0.16 -1.71 1.67
CA ALA A 24 0.16 -1.41 0.28
C ALA A 24 -1.00 -0.61 -0.34
N LEU A 25 -0.67 0.41 -1.14
CA LEU A 25 -1.64 1.26 -1.83
C LEU A 25 -1.92 0.70 -3.22
N ILE A 26 -3.17 0.52 -3.58
CA ILE A 26 -3.55 0.11 -4.94
C ILE A 26 -3.38 1.30 -5.89
N VAL A 27 -2.50 1.14 -6.88
CA VAL A 27 -2.22 2.15 -7.91
C VAL A 27 -2.76 1.78 -9.28
N SER A 28 -3.12 0.51 -9.50
CA SER A 28 -3.74 0.06 -10.76
C SER A 28 -5.08 0.74 -11.00
N SER A 29 -5.47 0.86 -12.28
CA SER A 29 -6.76 1.43 -12.66
C SER A 29 -7.92 0.53 -12.21
N ASP A 30 -9.07 1.16 -12.00
CA ASP A 30 -10.31 0.44 -11.72
C ASP A 30 -10.82 -0.33 -12.94
N SER A 31 -10.43 0.08 -14.15
CA SER A 31 -10.81 -0.52 -15.42
C SER A 31 -9.87 -1.65 -15.87
N ARG A 32 -9.08 -2.21 -14.96
CA ARG A 32 -8.14 -3.30 -15.27
C ARG A 32 -8.88 -4.57 -15.72
N ILE A 33 -8.22 -5.34 -16.59
CA ILE A 33 -8.71 -6.62 -17.07
C ILE A 33 -7.96 -7.70 -16.27
N GLY A 34 -8.69 -8.56 -15.56
CA GLY A 34 -8.13 -9.61 -14.70
C GLY A 34 -8.06 -9.24 -13.21
N ASP A 35 -7.54 -10.17 -12.41
CA ASP A 35 -7.46 -10.06 -10.95
C ASP A 35 -6.13 -9.49 -10.45
N ASP A 36 -5.16 -9.32 -11.34
CA ASP A 36 -3.86 -8.74 -11.03
C ASP A 36 -4.01 -7.26 -10.61
N VAL A 37 -3.35 -6.89 -9.51
CA VAL A 37 -3.34 -5.52 -9.01
C VAL A 37 -1.91 -5.03 -8.86
N LEU A 38 -1.69 -3.80 -9.30
CA LEU A 38 -0.45 -3.08 -9.06
C LEU A 38 -0.58 -2.35 -7.73
N VAL A 39 0.34 -2.64 -6.81
CA VAL A 39 0.37 -2.01 -5.48
C VAL A 39 1.72 -1.36 -5.22
N ALA A 40 1.69 -0.20 -4.55
CA ALA A 40 2.87 0.51 -4.04
C ALA A 40 3.03 0.25 -2.55
N PHE A 41 4.26 0.02 -2.07
CA PHE A 41 4.48 -0.27 -0.66
C PHE A 41 4.37 0.97 0.23
N VAL A 42 3.72 0.80 1.38
CA VAL A 42 3.68 1.81 2.44
C VAL A 42 4.63 1.39 3.56
N THR A 43 5.48 2.32 3.99
CA THR A 43 6.45 2.11 5.06
C THR A 43 6.33 3.20 6.11
N SER A 44 6.58 2.90 7.38
CA SER A 44 6.53 3.90 8.44
C SER A 44 7.61 4.99 8.23
N TYR A 45 7.23 6.24 8.51
CA TYR A 45 8.16 7.37 8.53
C TYR A 45 8.83 7.48 9.89
N HIS A 46 10.15 7.63 9.88
CA HIS A 46 11.03 7.71 11.04
C HIS A 46 11.98 8.92 10.97
N GLY A 47 11.61 9.96 10.22
CA GLY A 47 12.47 11.14 10.04
C GLY A 47 13.56 10.96 8.97
N GLN A 48 13.50 9.90 8.15
CA GLN A 48 14.42 9.73 7.04
C GLN A 48 14.22 10.79 5.94
N VAL A 49 15.20 10.91 5.06
CA VAL A 49 15.07 11.72 3.82
C VAL A 49 13.99 11.10 2.93
N VAL A 50 13.08 11.94 2.44
CA VAL A 50 12.02 11.57 1.48
C VAL A 50 12.50 11.93 0.08
N PHE A 51 12.44 10.97 -0.84
CA PHE A 51 12.82 11.19 -2.24
C PHE A 51 11.67 11.77 -3.07
N SER A 52 11.98 12.34 -4.24
CA SER A 52 10.96 12.89 -5.16
C SER A 52 9.98 11.84 -5.71
N THR A 53 10.34 10.57 -5.65
CA THR A 53 9.51 9.42 -6.04
C THR A 53 8.70 8.84 -4.88
N GLU A 54 8.73 9.48 -3.71
CA GLU A 54 8.05 9.05 -2.51
C GLU A 54 7.00 10.07 -2.10
N VAL A 55 5.88 9.58 -1.56
CA VAL A 55 4.81 10.44 -1.06
C VAL A 55 4.76 10.30 0.46
N LEU A 56 4.98 11.41 1.15
CA LEU A 56 4.90 11.49 2.60
C LEU A 56 3.44 11.70 3.03
N LEU A 57 2.98 10.88 3.97
CA LEU A 57 1.70 10.98 4.65
C LEU A 57 1.98 11.32 6.11
N LEU A 58 1.58 12.51 6.57
CA LEU A 58 1.77 12.91 7.95
C LEU A 58 0.51 12.64 8.76
N ASP A 59 0.67 12.12 9.97
CA ASP A 59 -0.43 11.91 10.91
C ASP A 59 -1.09 13.21 11.40
N SER A 60 -0.43 14.35 11.17
CA SER A 60 -1.00 15.68 11.37
C SER A 60 -2.01 16.11 10.30
N ASP A 61 -2.05 15.44 9.14
CA ASP A 61 -2.95 15.83 8.05
C ASP A 61 -4.41 15.45 8.39
N ALA A 62 -5.36 16.34 8.11
CA ALA A 62 -6.78 16.12 8.43
C ALA A 62 -7.35 14.84 7.79
N ASP A 63 -6.90 14.53 6.58
CA ASP A 63 -7.30 13.36 5.81
C ASP A 63 -6.54 12.08 6.19
N PHE A 64 -5.52 12.17 7.05
CA PHE A 64 -4.72 11.00 7.45
C PHE A 64 -5.57 9.94 8.15
N SER A 65 -6.58 10.36 8.92
CA SER A 65 -7.54 9.47 9.58
C SER A 65 -8.24 8.52 8.60
N GLN A 66 -8.39 8.92 7.34
CA GLN A 66 -8.98 8.11 6.29
C GLN A 66 -8.06 6.96 5.89
N THR A 67 -6.73 7.13 5.94
CA THR A 67 -5.76 6.11 5.51
C THR A 67 -5.75 4.84 6.37
N ARG A 68 -6.28 4.92 7.61
CA ARG A 68 -6.24 3.86 8.64
C ARG A 68 -4.83 3.39 9.02
N LEU A 69 -3.81 4.16 8.65
CA LEU A 69 -2.44 3.95 9.11
C LEU A 69 -2.32 4.48 10.54
N LYS A 70 -1.46 3.86 11.34
CA LYS A 70 -1.33 4.20 12.76
C LYS A 70 -0.40 5.39 13.03
N ARG A 71 0.48 5.72 12.09
CA ARG A 71 1.56 6.71 12.22
C ARG A 71 1.94 7.23 10.85
N SER A 72 2.55 8.41 10.82
CA SER A 72 3.18 8.99 9.63
C SER A 72 3.93 7.94 8.82
N SER A 73 3.68 7.92 7.52
CA SER A 73 4.08 6.86 6.61
C SER A 73 4.53 7.42 5.27
N VAL A 74 5.33 6.66 4.53
CA VAL A 74 5.84 6.99 3.20
C VAL A 74 5.38 5.93 2.22
N ILE A 75 4.75 6.36 1.14
CA ILE A 75 4.43 5.52 -0.01
C ILE A 75 5.64 5.53 -0.95
N LYS A 76 6.15 4.35 -1.27
CA LYS A 76 7.27 4.16 -2.20
C LYS A 76 6.76 3.84 -3.59
N ALA A 77 6.79 4.80 -4.51
CA ALA A 77 6.36 4.61 -5.90
C ALA A 77 7.42 3.95 -6.81
N VAL A 78 8.54 3.49 -6.23
CA VAL A 78 9.61 2.77 -6.96
C VAL A 78 9.51 1.25 -6.84
N LEU A 79 8.75 0.75 -5.86
CA LEU A 79 8.59 -0.67 -5.60
C LEU A 79 7.15 -1.05 -5.84
N PHE A 80 6.90 -1.64 -7.00
CA PHE A 80 5.62 -2.22 -7.34
C PHE A 80 5.66 -3.74 -7.20
N TRP A 81 4.55 -4.29 -6.76
CA TRP A 81 4.32 -5.73 -6.80
C TRP A 81 3.13 -6.04 -7.69
N GLU A 82 3.32 -6.97 -8.61
CA GLU A 82 2.24 -7.58 -9.40
C GLU A 82 1.83 -8.86 -8.70
N LYS A 83 0.55 -8.95 -8.33
CA LYS A 83 0.03 -10.13 -7.65
C LYS A 83 -0.31 -11.24 -8.66
N LEU A 84 0.70 -11.99 -9.11
CA LEU A 84 0.47 -13.29 -9.75
C LEU A 84 -0.32 -14.19 -8.79
N GLU A 85 -1.40 -14.80 -9.29
CA GLU A 85 -2.51 -15.45 -8.56
C GLU A 85 -2.16 -16.52 -7.49
N HIS A 86 -0.88 -16.81 -7.24
CA HIS A 86 -0.42 -17.87 -6.33
C HIS A 86 0.00 -17.44 -4.92
N CYS A 87 -0.10 -16.16 -4.54
CA CYS A 87 0.21 -15.74 -3.17
C CYS A 87 -0.94 -15.00 -2.46
N LEU A 88 -1.59 -15.76 -1.56
CA LEU A 88 -2.17 -15.39 -0.26
C LEU A 88 -2.99 -14.09 -0.18
N SER A 89 -4.31 -14.29 -0.11
CA SER A 89 -5.35 -13.45 0.51
C SER A 89 -4.98 -11.98 0.80
N ILE A 90 -5.47 -11.07 -0.05
CA ILE A 90 -5.50 -9.64 0.30
C ILE A 90 -6.79 -9.41 1.09
N SER A 91 -6.66 -9.13 2.38
CA SER A 91 -7.80 -8.68 3.19
C SER A 91 -8.05 -7.20 2.93
N CYS A 92 -9.15 -6.92 2.21
CA CYS A 92 -9.60 -5.59 1.82
C CYS A 92 -10.42 -4.99 2.97
N SER A 93 -9.89 -3.95 3.63
CA SER A 93 -10.60 -3.28 4.71
C SER A 93 -11.10 -1.91 4.25
N LYS A 94 -12.30 -1.90 3.63
CA LYS A 94 -13.15 -0.76 3.22
C LYS A 94 -12.41 0.43 2.56
N SER A 95 -12.68 0.60 1.27
CA SER A 95 -12.10 1.58 0.35
C SER A 95 -12.20 3.04 0.82
N ILE A 96 -11.11 3.79 0.64
CA ILE A 96 -11.06 5.25 0.71
C ILE A 96 -10.80 5.76 -0.71
N SER A 97 -11.64 6.70 -1.13
CA SER A 97 -11.48 7.48 -2.36
C SER A 97 -10.51 8.61 -2.09
N VAL A 98 -9.27 8.50 -2.55
CA VAL A 98 -8.37 9.65 -2.62
C VAL A 98 -8.82 10.49 -3.81
N CYS A 99 -9.59 11.54 -3.54
CA CYS A 99 -9.94 12.54 -4.55
C CYS A 99 -8.66 13.30 -4.92
N ALA A 100 -8.27 13.19 -6.19
CA ALA A 100 -7.38 14.14 -6.85
C ALA A 100 -8.25 15.13 -7.64
#